data_AF-A0A9P8VZU0-F1
#
_entry.id   AF-A0A9P8VZU0-F1
#
_cell.length_a   1.000
_cell.length_b   1.000
_cell.length_c   1.000
_cell.angle_alpha   90.00
_cell.angle_beta   90.00
_cell.angle_gamma   90.00
#
_symmetry.space_group_name_H-M   'P 1'
#
loop_
_entity.id
_entity.type
_entity.pdbx_description
1 polymer ?
#
loop_
_entity_poly.entity_id
_entity_poly.type
_entity_poly.pdbx_seq_one_letter_code
_entity_poly.pdbx_strand_id
1 'polypeptide(L)'
;MHFTSTTLAILLAASTALASPLNSHRRRDDTDQGSGADIFPEFDRYNDWAICQGKITKERFPNLQAPSDDGGCVRYYRGIDMTGVVTERHFFFKDGFKSACDCAAVCLENPTTCTNWVWKHTFMPEDGGKRSCTIYSSPNLPTDVTLAYNTTLSKGFALLQPGNNPQAGAPAPLTFMDAANTIPDQFGVSGFVVQDQNQRQFC
;
A
#
# COMPACT_ATOMS: atom_id res chain seq x y z
N MET A 1 24.56 -28.46 -65.66
CA MET A 1 25.56 -29.56 -65.56
C MET A 1 25.48 -30.16 -64.17
N HIS A 2 25.67 -31.46 -64.01
CA HIS A 2 25.80 -32.09 -62.69
C HIS A 2 27.23 -31.91 -62.16
N PHE A 3 27.40 -31.98 -60.83
CA PHE A 3 28.36 -32.91 -60.21
C PHE A 3 28.06 -33.10 -58.72
N THR A 4 28.41 -34.28 -58.20
CA THR A 4 28.29 -34.74 -56.81
C THR A 4 29.61 -35.45 -56.43
N SER A 5 29.95 -35.75 -55.17
CA SER A 5 29.12 -35.78 -53.95
C SER A 5 29.80 -34.92 -52.84
N THR A 6 29.93 -35.22 -51.54
CA THR A 6 29.75 -36.42 -50.69
C THR A 6 29.08 -36.08 -49.36
N THR A 7 28.29 -37.02 -48.83
CA THR A 7 27.67 -36.98 -47.50
C THR A 7 28.61 -37.39 -46.38
N LEU A 8 28.34 -36.93 -45.15
CA LEU A 8 28.40 -37.81 -43.97
C LEU A 8 27.19 -37.49 -43.08
N ALA A 9 26.65 -38.51 -42.41
CA ALA A 9 25.40 -38.42 -41.64
C ALA A 9 25.61 -38.87 -40.19
N ILE A 10 24.81 -38.32 -39.28
CA ILE A 10 24.53 -38.92 -37.98
C ILE A 10 23.01 -39.06 -37.85
N LEU A 11 22.54 -40.28 -37.62
CA LEU A 11 21.14 -40.57 -37.32
C LEU A 11 20.87 -40.36 -35.82
N LEU A 12 19.59 -40.15 -35.49
CA LEU A 12 18.83 -40.64 -34.32
C LEU A 12 17.68 -39.64 -34.06
N ALA A 13 16.43 -40.02 -33.78
CA ALA A 13 15.63 -41.19 -34.14
C ALA A 13 14.16 -40.78 -33.91
N ALA A 14 13.24 -41.13 -34.80
CA ALA A 14 11.83 -40.76 -34.63
C ALA A 14 11.09 -41.76 -33.74
N SER A 15 10.14 -41.28 -32.94
CA SER A 15 8.91 -42.02 -32.60
C SER A 15 7.84 -41.09 -32.00
N THR A 16 6.64 -41.14 -32.57
CA THR A 16 5.43 -40.53 -32.01
C THR A 16 4.77 -41.48 -31.02
N ALA A 17 4.26 -40.96 -29.89
CA ALA A 17 3.36 -41.72 -29.01
C ALA A 17 2.25 -40.80 -28.47
N LEU A 18 0.99 -41.15 -28.77
CA LEU A 18 -0.21 -40.59 -28.13
C LEU A 18 -0.61 -41.50 -26.97
N ALA A 19 -0.66 -40.99 -25.74
CA ALA A 19 -1.61 -41.43 -24.69
C ALA A 19 -1.49 -40.61 -23.40
N SER A 20 -2.57 -39.92 -23.04
CA SER A 20 -3.02 -39.84 -21.64
C SER A 20 -3.92 -41.05 -21.36
N PRO A 21 -4.26 -41.41 -20.10
CA PRO A 21 -3.95 -40.73 -18.84
C PRO A 21 -3.28 -41.64 -17.79
N LEU A 22 -2.93 -41.05 -16.62
CA LEU A 22 -3.34 -41.65 -15.34
C LEU A 22 -3.26 -40.65 -14.18
N ASN A 23 -4.17 -40.79 -13.22
CA ASN A 23 -4.23 -39.98 -12.01
C ASN A 23 -3.25 -40.55 -10.98
N SER A 24 -2.12 -39.86 -10.76
CA SER A 24 -1.19 -40.13 -9.65
C SER A 24 -1.10 -38.89 -8.78
N HIS A 25 -1.31 -39.01 -7.47
CA HIS A 25 -1.24 -37.89 -6.53
C HIS A 25 0.12 -37.18 -6.62
N ARG A 26 0.18 -36.06 -7.35
CA ARG A 26 1.29 -35.12 -7.24
C ARG A 26 1.19 -34.43 -5.90
N ARG A 27 1.88 -35.03 -4.92
CA ARG A 27 2.30 -34.37 -3.69
C ARG A 27 2.82 -32.99 -4.07
N ARG A 28 2.22 -31.96 -3.50
CA ARG A 28 2.61 -30.58 -3.75
C ARG A 28 3.86 -30.32 -2.91
N ASP A 29 5.02 -30.35 -3.56
CA ASP A 29 6.26 -29.91 -2.92
C ASP A 29 6.20 -28.37 -2.86
N ASP A 30 5.52 -27.86 -1.82
CA ASP A 30 5.36 -26.43 -1.55
C ASP A 30 6.68 -25.82 -1.06
N THR A 31 7.66 -25.68 -1.96
CA THR A 31 8.98 -25.11 -1.66
C THR A 31 8.95 -23.60 -1.40
N ASP A 32 7.82 -22.93 -1.59
CA ASP A 32 7.59 -21.55 -1.14
C ASP A 32 7.32 -21.46 0.38
N GLN A 33 7.02 -22.58 1.07
CA GLN A 33 6.83 -22.63 2.53
C GLN A 33 8.17 -22.69 3.30
N GLY A 34 9.12 -21.83 2.95
CA GLY A 34 10.26 -21.53 3.83
C GLY A 34 9.74 -20.92 5.14
N SER A 35 10.32 -21.27 6.29
CA SER A 35 9.86 -20.86 7.63
C SER A 35 10.13 -19.39 8.00
N GLY A 36 10.09 -18.51 6.99
CA GLY A 36 10.15 -17.05 7.07
C GLY A 36 9.61 -16.38 5.80
N ALA A 37 8.86 -17.13 4.97
CA ALA A 37 8.10 -16.59 3.84
C ALA A 37 6.77 -15.99 4.30
N ASP A 38 6.12 -16.63 5.28
CA ASP A 38 5.13 -15.95 6.11
C ASP A 38 5.86 -15.13 7.18
N ILE A 39 5.56 -13.83 7.21
CA ILE A 39 6.12 -12.84 8.15
C ILE A 39 5.04 -12.26 9.07
N PHE A 40 3.78 -12.69 8.91
CA PHE A 40 2.68 -12.21 9.72
C PHE A 40 2.64 -12.94 11.07
N PRO A 41 2.22 -12.26 12.15
CA PRO A 41 1.93 -12.95 13.40
C PRO A 41 0.71 -13.88 13.23
N GLU A 42 0.63 -14.90 14.08
CA GLU A 42 -0.61 -15.67 14.26
C GLU A 42 -1.81 -14.72 14.47
N PHE A 43 -2.96 -15.04 13.89
CA PHE A 43 -4.12 -14.14 13.81
C PHE A 43 -4.54 -13.59 15.19
N ASP A 44 -4.43 -14.41 16.23
CA ASP A 44 -4.75 -14.06 17.62
C ASP A 44 -3.91 -12.87 18.13
N ARG A 45 -2.65 -12.78 17.67
CA ARG A 45 -1.65 -11.77 18.05
C ARG A 45 -1.62 -10.54 17.14
N TYR A 46 -2.33 -10.56 16.01
CA TYR A 46 -2.50 -9.38 15.13
C TYR A 46 -3.10 -8.19 15.90
N ASN A 47 -3.98 -8.47 16.86
CA ASN A 47 -4.64 -7.48 17.69
C ASN A 47 -3.66 -6.70 18.60
N ASP A 48 -2.49 -7.25 18.93
CA ASP A 48 -1.45 -6.55 19.71
C ASP A 48 -0.96 -5.27 19.01
N TRP A 49 -1.07 -5.21 17.68
CA TRP A 49 -0.52 -4.15 16.83
C TRP A 49 -1.60 -3.23 16.23
N ALA A 50 -2.88 -3.42 16.57
CA ALA A 50 -3.98 -2.70 15.93
C ALA A 50 -4.39 -1.44 16.71
N ILE A 51 -4.21 -0.26 16.11
CA ILE A 51 -4.80 0.99 16.63
C ILE A 51 -6.29 1.05 16.27
N CYS A 52 -7.06 1.81 17.06
CA CYS A 52 -8.46 2.15 16.75
C CYS A 52 -9.45 0.97 16.74
N GLN A 53 -9.11 -0.12 17.43
CA GLN A 53 -10.06 -1.16 17.87
C GLN A 53 -11.32 -0.54 18.50
N GLY A 54 -12.48 -1.13 18.24
CA GLY A 54 -13.79 -0.64 18.71
C GLY A 54 -14.27 0.66 18.05
N LYS A 55 -13.43 1.37 17.28
CA LYS A 55 -13.80 2.51 16.42
C LYS A 55 -13.83 2.17 14.92
N ILE A 56 -13.03 1.19 14.53
CA ILE A 56 -12.86 0.69 13.16
C ILE A 56 -13.15 -0.82 13.19
N THR A 57 -14.44 -1.14 13.34
CA THR A 57 -14.97 -2.51 13.46
C THR A 57 -15.46 -3.01 12.10
N LYS A 58 -15.64 -4.33 11.96
CA LYS A 58 -16.32 -4.90 10.77
C LYS A 58 -17.79 -4.48 10.67
N GLU A 59 -18.44 -4.17 11.80
CA GLU A 59 -19.80 -3.62 11.82
C GLU A 59 -19.88 -2.24 11.13
N ARG A 60 -18.93 -1.35 11.43
CA ARG A 60 -18.85 -0.02 10.78
C ARG A 60 -18.31 -0.12 9.34
N PHE A 61 -17.39 -1.06 9.10
CA PHE A 61 -16.72 -1.25 7.82
C PHE A 61 -16.87 -2.71 7.34
N PRO A 62 -17.99 -3.11 6.72
CA PRO A 62 -18.27 -4.50 6.35
C PRO A 62 -17.24 -5.15 5.41
N ASN A 63 -16.46 -4.34 4.69
CA ASN A 63 -15.40 -4.81 3.79
C ASN A 63 -14.02 -4.93 4.48
N LEU A 64 -13.88 -4.55 5.76
CA LEU A 64 -12.62 -4.52 6.49
C LEU A 64 -12.05 -5.94 6.73
N GLN A 65 -10.83 -6.16 6.24
CA GLN A 65 -10.10 -7.42 6.39
C GLN A 65 -9.28 -7.43 7.69
N ALA A 66 -9.96 -7.35 8.83
CA ALA A 66 -9.37 -7.57 10.15
C ALA A 66 -9.61 -9.02 10.64
N PRO A 67 -8.74 -9.60 11.47
CA PRO A 67 -9.00 -10.87 12.15
C PRO A 67 -10.25 -10.83 13.03
N SER A 68 -10.23 -9.94 14.04
CA SER A 68 -11.32 -9.73 14.99
C SER A 68 -12.42 -8.83 14.42
N ASP A 69 -13.60 -8.85 15.03
CA ASP A 69 -14.70 -7.95 14.67
C ASP A 69 -14.53 -6.55 15.29
N ASP A 70 -13.83 -6.47 16.43
CA ASP A 70 -13.33 -5.23 17.06
C ASP A 70 -12.37 -4.45 16.14
N GLY A 71 -11.67 -5.16 15.25
CA GLY A 71 -10.94 -4.62 14.12
C GLY A 71 -9.72 -3.78 14.48
N GLY A 72 -9.69 -2.53 14.00
CA GLY A 72 -8.54 -1.64 14.03
C GLY A 72 -7.64 -1.73 12.80
N CYS A 73 -6.56 -0.94 12.81
CA CYS A 73 -5.58 -0.79 11.74
C CYS A 73 -4.16 -1.07 12.25
N VAL A 74 -3.34 -1.80 11.49
CA VAL A 74 -1.94 -2.14 11.85
C VAL A 74 -0.89 -1.39 11.01
N ARG A 75 -1.31 -0.71 9.93
CA ARG A 75 -0.43 -0.07 8.94
C ARG A 75 -0.28 1.43 9.21
N TYR A 76 0.48 1.77 10.24
CA TYR A 76 0.72 3.16 10.66
C TYR A 76 2.17 3.43 11.06
N TYR A 77 2.56 4.71 11.01
CA TYR A 77 3.87 5.20 11.44
C TYR A 77 3.70 6.34 12.46
N ARG A 78 4.12 6.11 13.70
CA ARG A 78 4.06 7.09 14.78
C ARG A 78 5.19 8.11 14.65
N GLY A 79 4.87 9.40 14.76
CA GLY A 79 5.81 10.52 14.62
C GLY A 79 6.17 10.90 13.18
N ILE A 80 5.57 10.24 12.18
CA ILE A 80 5.90 10.42 10.75
C ILE A 80 4.74 11.08 10.01
N ASP A 81 5.03 12.13 9.23
CA ASP A 81 4.10 12.84 8.36
C ASP A 81 4.20 12.28 6.93
N MET A 82 3.57 11.13 6.72
CA MET A 82 3.58 10.45 5.42
C MET A 82 2.60 11.10 4.45
N THR A 83 3.11 11.93 3.54
CA THR A 83 2.33 12.62 2.51
C THR A 83 1.87 11.67 1.39
N GLY A 84 0.79 12.05 0.69
CA GLY A 84 0.36 11.39 -0.55
C GLY A 84 0.71 12.21 -1.81
N VAL A 85 0.33 11.68 -2.98
CA VAL A 85 1.00 12.02 -4.25
C VAL A 85 0.34 13.09 -5.13
N VAL A 86 -0.90 13.53 -4.88
CA VAL A 86 -1.58 14.50 -5.78
C VAL A 86 -2.36 15.60 -5.05
N THR A 87 -3.26 15.26 -4.13
CA THR A 87 -4.12 16.23 -3.43
C THR A 87 -4.34 15.87 -1.98
N GLU A 88 -4.54 16.87 -1.12
CA GLU A 88 -4.89 16.68 0.29
C GLU A 88 -6.25 17.32 0.66
N ARG A 89 -6.83 16.89 1.78
CA ARG A 89 -7.94 17.57 2.46
C ARG A 89 -7.70 17.57 3.96
N HIS A 90 -7.91 18.70 4.61
CA HIS A 90 -7.80 18.84 6.06
C HIS A 90 -9.18 18.82 6.73
N PHE A 91 -9.30 18.16 7.87
CA PHE A 91 -10.46 18.24 8.76
C PHE A 91 -9.97 18.57 10.17
N PHE A 92 -10.50 19.64 10.76
CA PHE A 92 -9.96 20.23 11.97
C PHE A 92 -10.71 19.78 13.23
N PHE A 93 -10.15 20.07 14.41
CA PHE A 93 -10.78 19.71 15.67
C PHE A 93 -12.18 20.31 15.85
N LYS A 94 -12.44 21.49 15.27
CA LYS A 94 -13.76 22.13 15.20
C LYS A 94 -14.80 21.31 14.40
N ASP A 95 -14.38 20.54 13.40
CA ASP A 95 -15.25 19.83 12.45
C ASP A 95 -15.64 18.43 12.93
N GLY A 96 -15.33 18.10 14.19
CA GLY A 96 -15.69 16.82 14.83
C GLY A 96 -14.53 15.82 14.94
N PHE A 97 -13.41 16.03 14.26
CA PHE A 97 -12.26 15.12 14.29
C PHE A 97 -11.46 15.28 15.59
N LYS A 98 -11.47 14.27 16.46
CA LYS A 98 -10.85 14.35 17.81
C LYS A 98 -9.61 13.47 17.97
N SER A 99 -9.39 12.53 17.05
CA SER A 99 -8.38 11.48 17.16
C SER A 99 -7.95 10.94 15.79
N ALA A 100 -6.78 10.31 15.75
CA ALA A 100 -6.27 9.61 14.56
C ALA A 100 -7.27 8.57 14.01
N CYS A 101 -8.07 7.94 14.88
CA CYS A 101 -9.09 6.98 14.49
C CYS A 101 -10.24 7.58 13.68
N ASP A 102 -10.55 8.86 13.89
CA ASP A 102 -11.55 9.58 13.10
C ASP A 102 -10.98 9.90 11.70
N CYS A 103 -9.65 10.11 11.62
CA CYS A 103 -8.91 10.32 10.38
C CYS A 103 -8.76 9.04 9.54
N ALA A 104 -8.44 7.92 10.18
CA ALA A 104 -8.44 6.60 9.55
C ALA A 104 -9.85 6.22 9.06
N ALA A 105 -10.88 6.52 9.86
CA ALA A 105 -12.27 6.25 9.50
C ALA A 105 -12.73 7.04 8.27
N VAL A 106 -12.50 8.36 8.18
CA VAL A 106 -12.89 9.13 6.99
C VAL A 106 -12.13 8.67 5.72
N CYS A 107 -10.92 8.10 5.90
CA CYS A 107 -10.19 7.49 4.79
C CYS A 107 -10.84 6.16 4.32
N LEU A 108 -11.26 5.30 5.26
CA LEU A 108 -12.04 4.08 4.97
C LEU A 108 -13.44 4.36 4.40
N GLU A 109 -14.04 5.50 4.75
CA GLU A 109 -15.30 6.00 4.16
C GLU A 109 -15.12 6.51 2.72
N ASN A 110 -13.87 6.75 2.28
CA ASN A 110 -13.53 7.29 0.96
C ASN A 110 -12.53 6.37 0.19
N PRO A 111 -12.76 5.05 0.10
CA PRO A 111 -11.73 4.04 -0.18
C PRO A 111 -11.12 4.09 -1.59
N THR A 112 -11.81 4.70 -2.55
CA THR A 112 -11.33 4.90 -3.93
C THR A 112 -10.57 6.21 -4.13
N THR A 113 -10.56 7.09 -3.13
CA THR A 113 -9.96 8.44 -3.23
C THR A 113 -8.97 8.75 -2.11
N CYS A 114 -9.03 8.07 -0.98
CA CYS A 114 -8.04 8.15 0.10
C CYS A 114 -7.15 6.90 0.15
N THR A 115 -5.85 7.08 0.41
CA THR A 115 -4.96 5.96 0.75
C THR A 115 -4.01 6.27 1.89
N ASN A 116 -3.60 7.54 2.06
CA ASN A 116 -2.78 7.96 3.20
C ASN A 116 -3.58 8.95 4.04
N TRP A 117 -3.47 8.84 5.36
CA TRP A 117 -4.02 9.81 6.30
C TRP A 117 -2.99 10.15 7.37
N VAL A 118 -3.03 11.38 7.89
CA VAL A 118 -2.11 11.87 8.93
C VAL A 118 -2.86 12.69 9.96
N TRP A 119 -2.65 12.35 11.23
CA TRP A 119 -3.10 13.11 12.39
C TRP A 119 -1.91 13.91 12.94
N LYS A 120 -1.89 15.23 12.70
CA LYS A 120 -0.77 16.13 13.03
C LYS A 120 -1.25 17.53 13.37
N HIS A 121 -0.41 18.34 14.01
CA HIS A 121 -0.60 19.80 13.92
C HIS A 121 -0.34 20.24 12.49
N THR A 122 -1.19 21.13 11.97
CA THR A 122 -1.07 21.68 10.61
C THR A 122 -0.56 23.12 10.63
N PHE A 123 -0.70 23.80 11.79
CA PHE A 123 -0.38 25.21 11.99
C PHE A 123 -1.20 26.17 11.10
N MET A 124 -2.24 25.65 10.44
CA MET A 124 -3.29 26.45 9.82
C MET A 124 -4.11 27.16 10.92
N PRO A 125 -4.60 28.40 10.69
CA PRO A 125 -5.45 29.11 11.66
C PRO A 125 -6.67 28.29 12.14
N GLU A 126 -7.20 27.44 11.25
CA GLU A 126 -8.34 26.56 11.49
C GLU A 126 -8.07 25.42 12.49
N ASP A 127 -6.80 25.07 12.76
CA ASP A 127 -6.42 23.96 13.65
C ASP A 127 -6.58 24.33 15.13
N GLY A 128 -6.58 25.62 15.46
CA GLY A 128 -6.89 26.13 16.80
C GLY A 128 -5.90 25.68 17.88
N GLY A 129 -4.66 25.34 17.51
CA GLY A 129 -3.68 24.74 18.42
C GLY A 129 -4.02 23.28 18.75
N LYS A 130 -4.60 22.54 17.79
CA LYS A 130 -4.97 21.12 17.92
C LYS A 130 -4.50 20.33 16.72
N ARG A 131 -4.18 19.05 16.95
CA ARG A 131 -4.00 18.09 15.86
C ARG A 131 -5.29 18.02 15.04
N SER A 132 -5.10 17.89 13.74
CA SER A 132 -6.13 17.83 12.73
C SER A 132 -5.84 16.67 11.80
N CYS A 133 -6.88 16.16 11.14
CA CYS A 133 -6.75 15.12 10.14
C CYS A 133 -6.33 15.74 8.80
N THR A 134 -5.38 15.13 8.11
CA THR A 134 -5.10 15.38 6.70
C THR A 134 -5.21 14.05 5.95
N ILE A 135 -6.12 13.94 4.99
CA ILE A 135 -6.17 12.79 4.07
C ILE A 135 -5.55 13.16 2.73
N TYR A 136 -4.92 12.18 2.08
CA TYR A 136 -4.31 12.35 0.76
C TYR A 136 -4.88 11.38 -0.28
N SER A 137 -4.89 11.87 -1.53
CA SER A 137 -5.27 11.15 -2.75
C SER A 137 -4.66 9.76 -2.84
N SER A 138 -5.48 8.78 -3.24
CA SER A 138 -4.97 7.45 -3.60
C SER A 138 -3.91 7.52 -4.71
N PRO A 139 -2.79 6.78 -4.60
CA PRO A 139 -1.85 6.59 -5.71
C PRO A 139 -2.38 5.62 -6.77
N ASN A 140 -3.43 4.84 -6.45
CA ASN A 140 -4.07 3.91 -7.37
C ASN A 140 -4.93 4.70 -8.36
N LEU A 141 -4.33 5.09 -9.48
CA LEU A 141 -5.02 5.79 -10.55
C LEU A 141 -6.10 4.88 -11.17
N PRO A 142 -7.27 5.44 -11.56
CA PRO A 142 -8.19 4.77 -12.46
C PRO A 142 -7.50 4.37 -13.77
N THR A 143 -8.11 3.42 -14.50
CA THR A 143 -7.67 3.13 -15.87
C THR A 143 -7.67 4.39 -16.72
N ASP A 144 -6.77 4.43 -17.70
CA ASP A 144 -6.69 5.49 -18.72
C ASP A 144 -6.28 6.89 -18.20
N VAL A 145 -5.97 7.04 -16.90
CA VAL A 145 -5.41 8.28 -16.33
C VAL A 145 -3.91 8.36 -16.61
N THR A 146 -3.52 9.37 -17.40
CA THR A 146 -2.11 9.72 -17.64
C THR A 146 -1.67 10.85 -16.70
N LEU A 147 -0.59 10.64 -15.93
CA LEU A 147 -0.01 11.70 -15.09
C LEU A 147 0.79 12.71 -15.95
N ALA A 148 0.29 13.94 -16.02
CA ALA A 148 0.98 15.05 -16.66
C ALA A 148 1.95 15.75 -15.69
N TYR A 149 3.20 15.33 -15.67
CA TYR A 149 4.26 16.01 -14.92
C TYR A 149 4.72 17.29 -15.64
N ASN A 150 4.75 18.43 -14.93
CA ASN A 150 5.33 19.66 -15.47
C ASN A 150 6.86 19.58 -15.44
N THR A 151 7.46 19.07 -16.52
CA THR A 151 8.90 18.80 -16.60
C THR A 151 9.80 20.05 -16.48
N THR A 152 9.22 21.26 -16.51
CA THR A 152 9.94 22.54 -16.39
C THR A 152 9.96 23.05 -14.95
N LEU A 153 8.94 22.72 -14.13
CA LEU A 153 8.77 23.24 -12.76
C LEU A 153 8.88 22.17 -11.67
N SER A 154 8.58 20.91 -11.98
CA SER A 154 8.76 19.78 -11.06
C SER A 154 10.26 19.47 -10.85
N LYS A 155 10.57 18.76 -9.76
CA LYS A 155 11.92 18.26 -9.42
C LYS A 155 11.82 16.82 -8.95
N GLY A 156 12.94 16.08 -8.96
CA GLY A 156 13.02 14.69 -8.44
C GLY A 156 12.47 13.59 -9.36
N PHE A 157 11.75 13.93 -10.43
CA PHE A 157 11.32 12.99 -11.46
C PHE A 157 12.44 12.70 -12.47
N ALA A 158 12.40 11.53 -13.10
CA ALA A 158 13.20 11.18 -14.27
C ALA A 158 12.36 10.39 -15.28
N LEU A 159 12.67 10.50 -16.58
CA LEU A 159 12.01 9.68 -17.60
C LEU A 159 12.36 8.21 -17.37
N LEU A 160 11.33 7.36 -17.28
CA LEU A 160 11.49 5.92 -17.09
C LEU A 160 12.23 5.31 -18.28
N GLN A 161 13.48 4.91 -18.05
CA GLN A 161 14.27 4.14 -19.01
C GLN A 161 13.89 2.65 -18.93
N PRO A 162 14.09 1.83 -19.99
CA PRO A 162 13.65 0.42 -20.06
C PRO A 162 14.29 -0.59 -19.08
N GLY A 163 14.85 -0.13 -17.95
CA GLY A 163 15.45 -0.95 -16.90
C GLY A 163 15.62 -0.24 -15.55
N ASN A 164 14.92 0.88 -15.29
CA ASN A 164 14.98 1.61 -14.01
C ASN A 164 13.64 1.40 -13.24
N ASN A 165 13.59 0.78 -12.05
CA ASN A 165 14.23 1.12 -10.76
C ASN A 165 13.47 2.29 -10.07
N PRO A 166 13.08 2.19 -8.78
CA PRO A 166 12.45 3.29 -8.04
C PRO A 166 13.20 4.62 -8.15
N GLN A 167 12.44 5.72 -8.20
CA GLN A 167 12.98 7.07 -8.26
C GLN A 167 13.69 7.44 -6.95
N ALA A 168 14.63 8.40 -7.02
CA ALA A 168 15.40 8.84 -5.86
C ALA A 168 14.50 9.59 -4.85
N GLY A 169 14.15 8.90 -3.77
CA GLY A 169 13.35 9.45 -2.67
C GLY A 169 14.15 10.28 -1.67
N ALA A 170 13.44 10.77 -0.65
CA ALA A 170 14.00 11.42 0.54
C ALA A 170 13.48 10.72 1.81
N PRO A 171 14.10 10.93 2.99
CA PRO A 171 13.55 10.48 4.26
C PRO A 171 12.13 11.03 4.48
N ALA A 172 11.24 10.23 5.06
CA ALA A 172 9.89 10.68 5.40
C ALA A 172 9.95 11.80 6.47
N PRO A 173 9.16 12.89 6.32
CA PRO A 173 9.13 13.96 7.32
C PRO A 173 8.58 13.49 8.66
N LEU A 174 8.95 14.19 9.74
CA LEU A 174 8.35 14.00 11.05
C LEU A 174 7.09 14.86 11.20
N THR A 175 6.18 14.45 12.08
CA THR A 175 5.17 15.35 12.64
C THR A 175 5.80 16.23 13.74
N PHE A 176 5.34 17.47 13.90
CA PHE A 176 5.91 18.44 14.86
C PHE A 176 4.84 19.09 15.75
N MET A 177 5.29 19.58 16.92
CA MET A 177 4.47 20.34 17.88
C MET A 177 4.53 21.86 17.64
N ASP A 178 5.50 22.33 16.84
CA ASP A 178 5.79 23.74 16.59
C ASP A 178 5.97 24.02 15.08
N ALA A 179 5.54 25.20 14.64
CA ALA A 179 5.62 25.61 13.22
C ALA A 179 7.07 25.86 12.73
N ALA A 180 8.06 25.85 13.62
CA ALA A 180 9.49 25.91 13.28
C ALA A 180 10.12 24.52 13.06
N ASN A 181 9.34 23.44 13.23
CA ASN A 181 9.77 22.05 13.07
C ASN A 181 10.98 21.67 13.97
N THR A 182 10.98 22.12 15.22
CA THR A 182 12.08 21.87 16.19
C THR A 182 11.73 20.84 17.27
N ILE A 183 10.44 20.58 17.50
CA ILE A 183 9.92 19.69 18.55
C ILE A 183 9.09 18.58 17.90
N PRO A 184 9.66 17.37 17.67
CA PRO A 184 8.94 16.24 17.09
C PRO A 184 7.71 15.84 17.91
N ASP A 185 6.59 15.64 17.24
CA ASP A 185 5.33 15.19 17.84
C ASP A 185 5.27 13.66 17.90
N GLN A 186 5.59 13.10 19.06
CA GLN A 186 5.54 11.66 19.31
C GLN A 186 4.13 11.03 19.27
N PHE A 187 3.06 11.85 19.24
CA PHE A 187 1.66 11.42 19.14
C PHE A 187 1.00 11.80 17.82
N GLY A 188 1.73 12.47 16.93
CA GLY A 188 1.39 12.54 15.53
C GLY A 188 1.52 11.13 14.94
N VAL A 189 0.67 10.81 13.97
CA VAL A 189 0.65 9.47 13.37
C VAL A 189 0.10 9.53 11.95
N SER A 190 0.77 8.85 11.04
CA SER A 190 0.29 8.59 9.70
C SER A 190 -0.15 7.14 9.56
N GLY A 191 -1.08 6.85 8.66
CA GLY A 191 -1.49 5.49 8.35
C GLY A 191 -2.04 5.32 6.95
N PHE A 192 -2.13 4.06 6.56
CA PHE A 192 -2.48 3.64 5.21
C PHE A 192 -3.83 2.91 5.21
N VAL A 193 -4.60 3.16 4.15
CA VAL A 193 -5.86 2.47 3.85
C VAL A 193 -5.83 2.07 2.37
N VAL A 194 -6.23 0.85 2.03
CA VAL A 194 -6.33 0.44 0.62
C VAL A 194 -7.57 -0.41 0.40
N GLN A 195 -8.17 -0.29 -0.78
CA GLN A 195 -9.20 -1.19 -1.28
C GLN A 195 -8.64 -2.05 -2.43
N ASP A 196 -8.90 -3.36 -2.40
CA ASP A 196 -8.52 -4.25 -3.50
C ASP A 196 -9.58 -4.30 -4.61
N GLN A 197 -9.27 -5.03 -5.69
CA GLN A 197 -10.17 -5.24 -6.83
C GLN A 197 -11.45 -6.02 -6.46
N ASN A 198 -11.48 -6.67 -5.29
CA ASN A 198 -12.63 -7.39 -4.73
C ASN A 198 -13.42 -6.51 -3.73
N GLN A 199 -13.18 -5.20 -3.72
CA GLN A 199 -13.75 -4.20 -2.80
C GLN A 199 -13.37 -4.35 -1.32
N ARG A 200 -12.46 -5.27 -0.98
CA ARG A 200 -11.99 -5.52 0.39
C ARG A 200 -11.12 -4.36 0.86
N GLN A 201 -11.37 -3.87 2.08
CA GLN A 201 -10.66 -2.76 2.69
C GLN A 201 -9.61 -3.26 3.68
N PHE A 202 -8.44 -2.64 3.69
CA PHE A 202 -7.33 -2.98 4.58
C PHE A 202 -6.74 -1.73 5.21
N CYS A 203 -6.39 -1.81 6.49
CA CYS A 203 -5.53 -0.88 7.21
C CYS A 203 -4.74 -1.63 8.29
#